data_AF-A0A2V5KQV0-F1
#
_entry.id   AF-A0A2V5KQV0-F1
#
_cell.length_a   1.000
_cell.length_b   1.000
_cell.length_c   1.000
_cell.angle_alpha   90.00
_cell.angle_beta   90.00
_cell.angle_gamma   90.00
#
_symmetry.space_group_name_H-M   'P 1'
#
loop_
_entity.id
_entity.type
_entity.pdbx_description
1 polymer ?
#
loop_
_entity_poly.entity_id
_entity_poly.type
_entity_poly.pdbx_seq_one_letter_code
_entity_poly.pdbx_strand_id
1 'polypeptide(L)'
;MPFRRVGKQPLALQLIAACAAEENKEIADALRRASDVALKARKASDLDATLIELRHLADAPEHLRSLGPERESGLKRLYDATRFLRQWQNYIWAVEGEKFDNGIRILTDLAQIEQSPLDVPRSEILARARSLEGKDRAQVDSYAAPILQSTHSLDDLPSALAQLRSGTHPPYQSQALSNLVNGLDAVCKAYLAFKEGVATTLPPTYWQTGDANSIVTRLRAELLLLVLPRILEVEQTDPPKNGETVEDYLMRMRAAAIGRRDFELLSRTISAAREISSSIAGPGQSLISQDYTSFLYWREGQNAERAKRFFEAALAYRRALSSATSAVPVEFIGQRLDAIEKEHPDEFRQATDVMRRYDGRDIAPRAYGTPSGLRIPGASPSPTPLRTAPPTASVTP
;
A
#
# COMPACT_ATOMS: atom_id res chain seq x y z
N MET A 1 -39.95 46.06 58.12
CA MET A 1 -38.57 45.86 57.61
C MET A 1 -38.09 44.48 58.04
N PRO A 2 -37.84 43.52 57.13
CA PRO A 2 -37.14 42.29 57.48
C PRO A 2 -35.64 42.41 57.13
N PHE A 3 -34.82 42.03 58.10
CA PHE A 3 -33.36 41.99 58.05
C PHE A 3 -32.85 41.01 56.97
N ARG A 4 -31.96 41.47 56.09
CA ARG A 4 -31.08 40.62 55.28
C ARG A 4 -30.14 39.84 56.21
N ARG A 5 -30.38 38.54 56.39
CA ARG A 5 -29.35 37.61 56.88
C ARG A 5 -28.34 37.37 55.74
N VAL A 6 -27.23 38.10 55.77
CA VAL A 6 -26.02 37.72 55.03
C VAL A 6 -25.46 36.49 55.73
N GLY A 7 -25.74 35.31 55.17
CA GLY A 7 -25.20 34.05 55.66
C GLY A 7 -23.70 34.03 55.48
N LYS A 8 -22.95 34.28 56.56
CA LYS A 8 -21.52 33.94 56.61
C LYS A 8 -21.42 32.43 56.50
N GLN A 9 -20.92 31.93 55.37
CA GLN A 9 -20.45 30.54 55.31
C GLN A 9 -19.45 30.30 56.45
N PRO A 10 -19.52 29.15 57.15
CA PRO A 10 -18.63 28.89 58.27
C PRO A 10 -17.18 28.87 57.78
N LEU A 11 -16.29 29.56 58.51
CA LEU A 11 -14.86 29.73 58.22
C LEU A 11 -14.15 28.42 57.81
N ALA A 12 -14.59 27.29 58.36
CA ALA A 12 -14.07 25.95 58.02
C ALA A 12 -14.32 25.54 56.56
N LEU A 13 -15.49 25.84 55.98
CA LEU A 13 -15.78 25.54 54.57
C LEU A 13 -14.97 26.44 53.62
N GLN A 14 -14.73 27.69 54.02
CA GLN A 14 -13.87 28.61 53.25
C GLN A 14 -12.40 28.18 53.27
N LEU A 15 -11.91 27.67 54.41
CA LEU A 15 -10.54 27.14 54.53
C LEU A 15 -10.34 25.85 53.73
N ILE A 16 -11.33 24.94 53.73
CA ILE A 16 -11.27 23.70 52.93
C ILE A 16 -11.27 24.01 51.42
N ALA A 17 -12.14 24.93 50.98
CA ALA A 17 -12.18 25.35 49.58
C ALA A 17 -10.90 26.07 49.14
N ALA A 18 -10.30 26.89 50.01
CA ALA A 18 -9.03 27.55 49.74
C ALA A 18 -7.87 26.54 49.64
N CYS A 19 -7.83 25.53 50.52
CA CYS A 19 -6.82 24.47 50.45
C CYS A 19 -6.96 23.63 49.17
N ALA A 20 -8.18 23.26 48.77
CA ALA A 20 -8.42 22.52 47.54
C ALA A 20 -8.07 23.32 46.28
N ALA A 21 -8.32 24.64 46.30
CA ALA A 21 -7.93 25.53 45.20
C ALA A 21 -6.41 25.67 45.05
N GLU A 22 -5.67 25.73 46.16
CA GLU A 22 -4.21 25.81 46.14
C GLU A 22 -3.59 24.47 45.69
N GLU A 23 -4.10 23.33 46.17
CA GLU A 23 -3.68 21.97 45.73
C GLU A 23 -3.93 21.78 44.23
N ASN A 24 -5.10 22.18 43.72
CA ASN A 24 -5.41 22.13 42.29
C ASN A 24 -4.51 23.05 41.44
N LYS A 25 -4.14 24.21 41.98
CA LYS A 25 -3.22 25.14 41.32
C LYS A 25 -1.80 24.58 41.27
N GLU A 26 -1.32 23.99 42.36
CA GLU A 26 -0.01 23.33 42.43
C GLU A 26 0.08 22.19 41.41
N ILE A 27 -0.96 21.35 41.32
CA ILE A 27 -1.06 20.28 40.30
C ILE A 27 -1.06 20.88 38.89
N ALA A 28 -1.86 21.93 38.63
CA ALA A 28 -1.93 22.55 37.31
C ALA A 28 -0.58 23.17 36.89
N ASP A 29 0.11 23.83 37.81
CA ASP A 29 1.42 24.42 37.56
C ASP A 29 2.50 23.35 37.33
N ALA A 30 2.46 22.24 38.07
CA ALA A 30 3.36 21.10 37.85
C ALA A 30 3.12 20.44 36.48
N LEU A 31 1.86 20.27 36.06
CA LEU A 31 1.52 19.73 34.74
C LEU A 31 1.94 20.67 33.60
N ARG A 32 1.84 21.99 33.80
CA ARG A 32 2.34 22.98 32.84
C ARG A 32 3.87 22.90 32.71
N ARG A 33 4.60 22.86 33.84
CA ARG A 33 6.05 22.66 33.85
C ARG A 33 6.43 21.35 33.13
N ALA A 34 5.72 20.26 33.42
CA ALA A 34 5.96 18.98 32.77
C ALA A 34 5.79 19.02 31.25
N SER A 35 4.79 19.76 30.76
CA SER A 35 4.57 19.97 29.33
C SER A 35 5.74 20.74 28.69
N ASP A 36 6.18 21.82 29.32
CA ASP A 36 7.30 22.63 28.85
C ASP A 36 8.62 21.85 28.81
N VAL A 37 8.89 21.05 29.85
CA VAL A 37 10.09 20.22 29.92
C VAL A 37 10.03 19.12 28.87
N ALA A 38 8.88 18.45 28.68
CA ALA A 38 8.74 17.40 27.65
C ALA A 38 9.06 17.93 26.24
N LEU A 39 8.58 19.12 25.88
CA LEU A 39 8.83 19.72 24.57
C LEU A 39 10.30 20.09 24.35
N LYS A 40 11.01 20.51 25.41
CA LYS A 40 12.40 20.99 25.34
C LYS A 40 13.46 19.91 25.61
N ALA A 41 13.07 18.80 26.24
CA ALA A 41 13.96 17.72 26.62
C ALA A 41 14.72 17.18 25.39
N ARG A 42 16.04 17.10 25.52
CA ARG A 42 16.94 16.55 24.51
C ARG A 42 17.56 15.24 24.94
N LYS A 43 17.61 15.01 26.26
CA LYS A 43 18.09 13.79 26.88
C LYS A 43 17.01 13.13 27.73
N ALA A 44 17.07 11.81 27.85
CA ALA A 44 16.13 11.08 28.70
C ALA A 44 16.19 11.56 30.15
N SER A 45 17.40 11.89 30.64
CA SER A 45 17.63 12.42 31.98
C SER A 45 17.02 13.80 32.25
N ASP A 46 16.70 14.57 31.21
CA ASP A 46 16.10 15.91 31.38
C ASP A 46 14.70 15.83 32.02
N LEU A 47 14.06 14.66 31.99
CA LEU A 47 12.74 14.42 32.56
C LEU A 47 12.75 13.92 34.02
N ASP A 48 13.91 13.52 34.55
CA ASP A 48 13.99 12.84 35.84
C ASP A 48 13.48 13.70 36.99
N ALA A 49 13.88 14.98 37.02
CA ALA A 49 13.45 15.93 38.06
C ALA A 49 11.92 16.12 38.05
N THR A 50 11.32 16.26 36.86
CA THR A 50 9.87 16.41 36.70
C THR A 50 9.13 15.13 37.09
N LEU A 51 9.65 13.95 36.72
CA LEU A 51 9.06 12.67 37.12
C LEU A 51 9.09 12.48 38.64
N ILE A 52 10.16 12.90 39.31
CA ILE A 52 10.29 12.90 40.77
C ILE A 52 9.27 13.87 41.39
N GLU A 53 9.14 15.09 40.87
CA GLU A 53 8.17 16.10 41.31
C GLU A 53 6.72 15.60 41.23
N LEU A 54 6.30 15.09 40.07
CA LEU A 54 4.92 14.58 39.88
C LEU A 54 4.62 13.40 40.82
N ARG A 55 5.61 12.55 41.08
CA ARG A 55 5.48 11.44 42.02
C ARG A 55 5.35 11.92 43.46
N HIS A 56 6.15 12.91 43.88
CA HIS A 56 6.03 13.49 45.22
C HIS A 56 4.66 14.14 45.46
N LEU A 57 4.11 14.82 44.45
CA LEU A 57 2.76 15.39 44.52
C LEU A 57 1.68 14.29 44.60
N ALA A 58 1.86 13.17 43.91
CA ALA A 58 0.93 12.03 43.97
C ALA A 58 1.02 11.27 45.31
N ASP A 59 2.21 11.15 45.89
CA ASP A 59 2.49 10.42 47.14
C ASP A 59 2.31 11.30 48.40
N ALA A 60 1.85 12.55 48.26
CA ALA A 60 1.75 13.51 49.35
C ALA A 60 0.81 13.02 50.49
N PRO A 61 1.20 13.18 51.77
CA PRO A 61 0.55 12.47 52.86
C PRO A 61 -0.93 12.77 53.07
N GLU A 62 -1.59 11.68 53.49
CA GLU A 62 -2.96 11.49 53.93
C GLU A 62 -3.57 12.48 54.95
N HIS A 63 -2.83 13.44 55.52
CA HIS A 63 -3.27 14.28 56.64
C HIS A 63 -3.62 15.73 56.29
N LEU A 64 -3.50 16.12 55.01
CA LEU A 64 -3.96 17.43 54.48
C LEU A 64 -5.28 17.32 53.69
N ARG A 65 -6.01 16.20 53.84
CA ARG A 65 -7.04 15.72 52.92
C ARG A 65 -8.35 16.51 52.91
N SER A 66 -8.72 17.02 51.73
CA SER A 66 -10.13 17.04 51.30
C SER A 66 -10.47 15.69 50.65
N LEU A 67 -11.50 15.01 51.17
CA LEU A 67 -12.13 13.86 50.52
C LEU A 67 -13.14 14.40 49.52
N GLY A 68 -12.75 14.53 48.25
CA GLY A 68 -13.64 15.08 47.22
C GLY A 68 -13.25 14.67 45.80
N PRO A 69 -14.22 14.70 44.85
CA PRO A 69 -14.03 14.27 43.46
C PRO A 69 -12.97 15.09 42.70
N GLU A 70 -12.69 16.32 43.15
CA GLU A 70 -11.65 17.17 42.56
C GLU A 70 -10.24 16.60 42.78
N ARG A 71 -9.96 16.02 43.95
CA ARG A 71 -8.66 15.39 44.24
C ARG A 71 -8.48 14.07 43.51
N GLU A 72 -9.53 13.25 43.39
CA GLU A 72 -9.49 12.03 42.58
C GLU A 72 -9.16 12.36 41.11
N SER A 73 -9.75 13.43 40.59
CA SER A 73 -9.45 13.96 39.26
C SER A 73 -8.01 14.46 39.15
N GLY A 74 -7.51 15.22 40.15
CA GLY A 74 -6.13 15.71 40.20
C GLY A 74 -5.08 14.59 40.25
N LEU A 75 -5.27 13.60 41.10
CA LEU A 75 -4.39 12.42 41.21
C LEU A 75 -4.38 11.60 39.92
N LYS A 76 -5.55 11.38 39.32
CA LYS A 76 -5.64 10.71 38.02
C LYS A 76 -4.81 11.46 36.97
N ARG A 77 -4.92 12.79 36.90
CA ARG A 77 -4.11 13.61 35.97
C ARG A 77 -2.61 13.49 36.23
N LEU A 78 -2.17 13.45 37.49
CA LEU A 78 -0.76 13.25 37.85
C LEU A 78 -0.24 11.87 37.43
N TYR A 79 -1.02 10.80 37.63
CA TYR A 79 -0.66 9.45 37.19
C TYR A 79 -0.60 9.34 35.67
N ASP A 80 -1.60 9.89 34.97
CA ASP A 80 -1.63 9.91 33.51
C ASP A 80 -0.44 10.71 32.96
N ALA A 81 -0.13 11.87 33.54
CA ALA A 81 1.03 12.69 33.17
C ALA A 81 2.36 11.96 33.42
N THR A 82 2.50 11.27 34.55
CA THR A 82 3.69 10.46 34.86
C THR A 82 3.86 9.33 33.84
N ARG A 83 2.76 8.66 33.46
CA ARG A 83 2.77 7.62 32.42
C ARG A 83 3.17 8.21 31.06
N PHE A 84 2.63 9.37 30.69
CA PHE A 84 3.01 10.06 29.45
C PHE A 84 4.50 10.40 29.44
N LEU A 85 5.02 11.03 30.50
CA LEU A 85 6.44 11.41 30.59
C LEU A 85 7.37 10.21 30.55
N ARG A 86 7.01 9.07 31.14
CA ARG A 86 7.82 7.84 31.04
C ARG A 86 7.89 7.33 29.60
N GLN A 87 6.78 7.36 28.88
CA GLN A 87 6.79 7.01 27.45
C GLN A 87 7.62 8.02 26.64
N TRP A 88 7.48 9.31 26.93
CA TRP A 88 8.31 10.35 26.30
C TRP A 88 9.80 10.14 26.60
N GLN A 89 10.17 9.80 27.83
CA GLN A 89 11.52 9.47 28.24
C GLN A 89 12.05 8.24 27.49
N ASN A 90 11.25 7.19 27.37
CA ASN A 90 11.60 6.00 26.59
C ASN A 90 11.81 6.32 25.11
N TYR A 91 11.01 7.24 24.54
CA TYR A 91 11.20 7.74 23.19
C TYR A 91 12.56 8.45 23.05
N ILE A 92 12.88 9.39 23.96
CA ILE A 92 14.16 10.12 23.90
C ILE A 92 15.34 9.14 24.04
N TRP A 93 15.24 8.20 24.99
CA TRP A 93 16.24 7.15 25.17
C TRP A 93 16.41 6.26 23.94
N ALA A 94 15.32 5.90 23.26
CA ALA A 94 15.39 5.16 22.00
C ALA A 94 16.12 5.96 20.91
N VAL A 95 15.88 7.27 20.82
CA VAL A 95 16.57 8.16 19.88
C VAL A 95 18.07 8.30 20.21
N GLU A 96 18.43 8.40 21.49
CA GLU A 96 19.83 8.43 21.93
C GLU A 96 20.58 7.14 21.54
N GLY A 97 19.90 6.00 21.62
CA GLY A 97 20.44 4.71 21.21
C GLY A 97 20.30 4.38 19.71
N GLU A 98 19.92 5.36 18.87
CA GLU A 98 19.66 5.19 17.43
C GLU A 98 18.63 4.09 17.10
N LYS A 99 17.72 3.78 18.02
CA LYS A 99 16.61 2.84 17.85
C LYS A 99 15.36 3.59 17.37
N PHE A 100 15.45 4.16 16.17
CA PHE A 100 14.43 5.06 15.64
C PHE A 100 13.06 4.38 15.44
N ASP A 101 13.04 3.10 15.07
CA ASP A 101 11.83 2.28 14.95
C ASP A 101 11.03 2.22 16.27
N ASN A 102 11.72 2.01 17.38
CA ASN A 102 11.13 1.98 18.71
C ASN A 102 10.63 3.36 19.11
N GLY A 103 11.39 4.42 18.78
CA GLY A 103 10.96 5.81 18.97
C GLY A 103 9.68 6.16 18.20
N ILE A 104 9.59 5.74 16.93
CA ILE A 104 8.40 5.92 16.09
C ILE A 104 7.20 5.24 16.74
N ARG A 105 7.34 3.95 17.10
CA ARG A 105 6.26 3.18 17.75
C ARG A 105 5.73 3.87 19.01
N ILE A 106 6.63 4.30 19.90
CA ILE A 106 6.26 5.00 21.14
C ILE A 106 5.49 6.29 20.84
N LEU A 107 5.96 7.10 19.88
CA LEU A 107 5.28 8.34 19.49
C LEU A 107 3.92 8.09 18.82
N THR A 108 3.80 7.05 18.00
CA THR A 108 2.52 6.66 17.39
C THR A 108 1.53 6.21 18.46
N ASP A 109 1.96 5.41 19.44
CA ASP A 109 1.11 4.99 20.57
C ASP A 109 0.66 6.20 21.39
N LEU A 110 1.57 7.16 21.66
CA LEU A 110 1.24 8.41 22.34
C LEU A 110 0.24 9.28 21.55
N ALA A 111 0.37 9.33 20.23
CA ALA A 111 -0.52 10.11 19.36
C ALA A 111 -1.95 9.54 19.23
N GLN A 112 -2.18 8.32 19.72
CA GLN A 112 -3.51 7.69 19.80
C GLN A 112 -4.26 8.02 21.11
N ILE A 113 -3.60 8.63 22.08
CA ILE A 113 -4.22 9.01 23.35
C ILE A 113 -5.17 10.20 23.10
N GLU A 114 -6.48 9.97 23.20
CA GLU A 114 -7.51 10.98 22.92
C GLU A 114 -7.48 12.17 23.88
N GLN A 115 -7.14 11.93 25.15
CA GLN A 115 -7.03 12.95 26.19
C GLN A 115 -5.60 12.96 26.74
N SER A 116 -4.75 13.80 26.15
CA SER A 116 -3.39 13.98 26.66
C SER A 116 -3.43 14.65 28.05
N PRO A 117 -2.75 14.09 29.05
CA PRO A 117 -2.66 14.70 30.39
C PRO A 117 -1.73 15.92 30.42
N LEU A 118 -0.90 16.09 29.39
CA LEU A 118 0.00 17.22 29.18
C LEU A 118 -0.40 18.03 27.95
N ASP A 119 -0.04 19.30 27.92
CA ASP A 119 -0.28 20.22 26.80
C ASP A 119 0.77 20.01 25.69
N VAL A 120 0.82 18.77 25.17
CA VAL A 120 1.66 18.39 24.04
C VAL A 120 0.74 18.09 22.86
N PRO A 121 0.73 18.95 21.81
CA PRO A 121 -0.17 18.78 20.68
C PRO A 121 0.09 17.48 19.92
N ARG A 122 -0.96 16.76 19.54
CA ARG A 122 -0.86 15.55 18.69
C ARG A 122 -0.07 15.80 17.40
N SER A 123 -0.22 16.98 16.81
CA SER A 123 0.53 17.39 15.61
C SER A 123 2.05 17.42 15.83
N GLU A 124 2.50 17.84 17.00
CA GLU A 124 3.92 17.85 17.40
C GLU A 124 4.46 16.41 17.57
N ILE A 125 3.68 15.54 18.23
CA ILE A 125 4.03 14.12 18.40
C ILE A 125 4.21 13.45 17.03
N LEU A 126 3.26 13.68 16.12
CA LEU A 126 3.32 13.14 14.75
C LEU A 126 4.45 13.74 13.91
N ALA A 127 4.76 15.03 14.09
CA ALA A 127 5.88 15.66 13.41
C ALA A 127 7.23 15.03 13.83
N ARG A 128 7.40 14.75 15.12
CA ARG A 128 8.58 14.02 15.64
C ARG A 128 8.65 12.60 15.12
N ALA A 129 7.52 11.88 15.05
CA ALA A 129 7.48 10.53 14.49
C ALA A 129 7.92 10.52 13.02
N ARG A 130 7.39 11.44 12.19
CA ARG A 130 7.82 11.60 10.78
C ARG A 130 9.29 11.95 10.63
N SER A 131 9.83 12.78 11.53
CA SER A 131 11.27 13.08 11.54
C SER A 131 12.11 11.83 11.81
N LEU A 132 11.66 10.96 12.72
CA LEU A 132 12.33 9.68 12.97
C LEU A 132 12.19 8.70 11.81
N GLU A 133 11.05 8.66 11.12
CA GLU A 133 10.87 7.84 9.91
C GLU A 133 11.92 8.19 8.84
N GLY A 134 12.19 9.48 8.64
CA GLY A 134 13.24 9.94 7.73
C GLY A 134 14.65 9.51 8.16
N LYS A 135 14.94 9.51 9.47
CA LYS A 135 16.23 9.07 10.02
C LYS A 135 16.41 7.55 9.91
N ASP A 136 15.39 6.77 10.30
CA ASP A 136 15.39 5.31 10.15
C ASP A 136 15.64 4.92 8.70
N ARG A 137 14.95 5.57 7.75
CA ARG A 137 15.19 5.33 6.32
C ARG A 137 16.62 5.64 5.91
N ALA A 138 17.17 6.80 6.26
CA ALA A 138 18.54 7.15 5.90
C ALA A 138 19.57 6.15 6.46
N GLN A 139 19.31 5.60 7.64
CA GLN A 139 20.14 4.56 8.25
C GLN A 139 20.00 3.22 7.52
N VAL A 140 18.78 2.81 7.16
CA VAL A 140 18.54 1.63 6.30
C VAL A 140 19.27 1.77 4.97
N ASP A 141 19.15 2.93 4.32
CA ASP A 141 19.79 3.17 3.02
C ASP A 141 21.32 3.10 3.16
N SER A 142 21.89 3.68 4.21
CA SER A 142 23.34 3.59 4.48
C SER A 142 23.80 2.16 4.73
N TYR A 143 23.00 1.35 5.42
CA TYR A 143 23.27 -0.06 5.70
C TYR A 143 23.11 -0.94 4.45
N ALA A 144 22.03 -0.76 3.69
CA ALA A 144 21.67 -1.63 2.58
C ALA A 144 22.38 -1.25 1.27
N ALA A 145 22.71 0.02 1.05
CA ALA A 145 23.34 0.50 -0.18
C ALA A 145 24.58 -0.31 -0.61
N PRO A 146 25.60 -0.59 0.23
CA PRO A 146 26.76 -1.34 -0.21
C PRO A 146 26.42 -2.77 -0.65
N ILE A 147 25.48 -3.42 0.04
CA ILE A 147 25.02 -4.78 -0.31
C ILE A 147 24.29 -4.73 -1.66
N LEU A 148 23.35 -3.80 -1.80
CA LEU A 148 22.53 -3.67 -3.00
C LEU A 148 23.31 -3.17 -4.22
N GLN A 149 24.37 -2.38 -4.05
CA GLN A 149 25.25 -1.94 -5.15
C GLN A 149 25.96 -3.12 -5.83
N SER A 150 26.25 -4.18 -5.09
CA SER A 150 26.82 -5.42 -5.64
C SER A 150 25.79 -6.32 -6.35
N THR A 151 24.49 -5.99 -6.22
CA THR A 151 23.39 -6.75 -6.82
C THR A 151 23.12 -6.23 -8.25
N HIS A 152 23.74 -6.85 -9.25
CA HIS A 152 23.63 -6.38 -10.63
C HIS A 152 22.43 -6.97 -11.37
N SER A 153 22.05 -8.20 -11.01
CA SER A 153 21.02 -8.99 -11.66
C SER A 153 20.09 -9.68 -10.65
N LEU A 154 19.03 -10.31 -11.15
CA LEU A 154 18.15 -11.16 -10.35
C LEU A 154 18.85 -12.39 -9.75
N ASP A 155 19.92 -12.88 -10.36
CA ASP A 155 20.70 -14.02 -9.85
C ASP A 155 21.49 -13.70 -8.57
N ASP A 156 21.77 -12.41 -8.33
CA ASP A 156 22.53 -11.95 -7.16
C ASP A 156 21.64 -11.80 -5.91
N LEU A 157 20.31 -11.79 -6.08
CA LEU A 157 19.33 -11.56 -5.02
C LEU A 157 19.44 -12.52 -3.82
N PRO A 158 19.62 -13.84 -3.99
CA PRO A 158 19.74 -14.76 -2.85
C PRO A 158 20.91 -14.40 -1.94
N SER A 159 22.05 -14.03 -2.53
CA SER A 159 23.25 -13.62 -1.79
C SER A 159 23.03 -12.29 -1.07
N ALA A 160 22.46 -11.30 -1.75
CA ALA A 160 22.14 -10.00 -1.16
C ALA A 160 21.15 -10.11 0.01
N LEU A 161 20.12 -10.95 -0.13
CA LEU A 161 19.16 -11.25 0.94
C LEU A 161 19.83 -11.94 2.13
N ALA A 162 20.74 -12.89 1.88
CA ALA A 162 21.51 -13.53 2.94
C ALA A 162 22.36 -12.49 3.71
N GLN A 163 23.03 -11.57 3.02
CA GLN A 163 23.82 -10.50 3.65
C GLN A 163 22.95 -9.52 4.44
N LEU A 164 21.82 -9.07 3.88
CA LEU A 164 20.89 -8.17 4.58
C LEU A 164 20.33 -8.78 5.86
N ARG A 165 20.06 -10.10 5.85
CA ARG A 165 19.55 -10.86 7.01
C ARG A 165 20.62 -11.21 8.03
N SER A 166 21.84 -11.46 7.58
CA SER A 166 22.97 -11.88 8.44
C SER A 166 23.77 -10.71 9.03
N GLY A 167 23.36 -9.46 8.74
CA GLY A 167 23.94 -8.22 9.24
C GLY A 167 24.67 -8.33 10.56
N THR A 168 25.97 -8.00 10.52
CA THR A 168 26.93 -8.00 11.63
C THR A 168 26.28 -7.69 12.98
N HIS A 169 26.52 -8.56 13.95
CA HIS A 169 25.93 -8.47 15.28
C HIS A 169 26.19 -7.11 15.96
N PRO A 170 25.15 -6.42 16.46
CA PRO A 170 23.73 -6.79 16.40
C PRO A 170 23.09 -6.42 15.05
N PRO A 171 22.18 -7.27 14.51
CA PRO A 171 21.46 -6.95 13.28
C PRO A 171 20.69 -5.64 13.48
N TYR A 172 20.85 -4.70 12.56
CA TYR A 172 20.02 -3.51 12.52
C TYR A 172 18.57 -3.96 12.33
N GLN A 173 17.71 -3.69 13.31
CA GLN A 173 16.31 -4.06 13.25
C GLN A 173 15.50 -2.79 13.07
N SER A 174 14.87 -2.67 11.90
CA SER A 174 13.86 -1.64 11.69
C SER A 174 12.74 -2.16 10.83
N GLN A 175 11.57 -1.53 10.96
CA GLN A 175 10.44 -1.83 10.10
C GLN A 175 10.78 -1.52 8.64
N ALA A 176 11.53 -0.43 8.38
CA ALA A 176 11.96 -0.07 7.03
C ALA A 176 12.90 -1.12 6.41
N LEU A 177 13.88 -1.65 7.16
CA LEU A 177 14.71 -2.76 6.69
C LEU A 177 13.88 -4.03 6.45
N SER A 178 12.96 -4.35 7.36
CA SER A 178 12.08 -5.51 7.23
C SER A 178 11.22 -5.42 5.97
N ASN A 179 10.67 -4.24 5.67
CA ASN A 179 9.91 -3.98 4.44
C ASN A 179 10.78 -4.17 3.18
N LEU A 180 12.01 -3.66 3.20
CA LEU A 180 12.98 -3.84 2.10
C LEU A 180 13.29 -5.33 1.87
N VAL A 181 13.64 -6.06 2.92
CA VAL A 181 13.96 -7.49 2.85
C VAL A 181 12.76 -8.30 2.37
N ASN A 182 11.56 -8.03 2.88
CA ASN A 182 10.34 -8.70 2.42
C ASN A 182 10.04 -8.40 0.94
N GLY A 183 10.28 -7.16 0.50
CA GLY A 183 10.13 -6.75 -0.89
C GLY A 183 11.09 -7.46 -1.85
N LEU A 184 12.35 -7.63 -1.44
CA LEU A 184 13.37 -8.36 -2.20
C LEU A 184 13.14 -9.88 -2.19
N ASP A 185 12.73 -10.44 -1.05
CA ASP A 185 12.42 -11.86 -0.90
C ASP A 185 11.25 -12.29 -1.80
N ALA A 186 10.22 -11.45 -1.90
CA ALA A 186 9.12 -11.64 -2.83
C ALA A 186 9.59 -11.73 -4.29
N VAL A 187 10.48 -10.83 -4.73
CA VAL A 187 11.06 -10.85 -6.08
C VAL A 187 11.92 -12.10 -6.28
N CYS A 188 12.77 -12.43 -5.31
CA CYS A 188 13.64 -13.60 -5.36
C CYS A 188 12.84 -14.90 -5.49
N LYS A 189 11.79 -15.09 -4.70
CA LYS A 189 10.93 -16.28 -4.75
C LYS A 189 10.24 -16.43 -6.11
N ALA A 190 9.70 -15.34 -6.64
CA ALA A 190 9.06 -15.36 -7.96
C ALA A 190 10.06 -15.67 -9.08
N TYR A 191 11.27 -15.10 -9.00
CA TYR A 191 12.34 -15.37 -9.95
C TYR A 191 12.78 -16.85 -9.93
N LEU A 192 13.03 -17.41 -8.74
CA LEU A 192 13.43 -18.82 -8.61
C LEU A 192 12.34 -19.77 -9.12
N ALA A 193 11.08 -19.53 -8.77
CA ALA A 193 9.95 -20.32 -9.28
C ALA A 193 9.85 -20.24 -10.81
N PHE A 194 10.08 -19.06 -11.40
CA PHE A 194 10.11 -18.89 -12.85
C PHE A 194 11.24 -19.68 -13.52
N LYS A 195 12.47 -19.67 -12.95
CA LYS A 195 13.61 -20.46 -13.44
C LYS A 195 13.33 -21.97 -13.39
N GLU A 196 12.66 -22.42 -12.33
CA GLU A 196 12.27 -23.81 -12.17
C GLU A 196 11.09 -24.22 -13.07
N GLY A 197 10.49 -23.27 -13.79
CA GLY A 197 9.33 -23.51 -14.65
C GLY A 197 8.04 -23.78 -13.87
N VAL A 198 8.00 -23.42 -12.58
CA VAL A 198 6.85 -23.64 -11.70
C VAL A 198 5.87 -22.47 -11.83
N ALA A 199 4.58 -22.79 -11.86
CA ALA A 199 3.53 -21.76 -11.84
C ALA A 199 3.62 -20.94 -10.54
N THR A 200 3.62 -19.62 -10.66
CA THR A 200 3.76 -18.74 -9.50
C THR A 200 2.91 -17.48 -9.69
N THR A 201 2.72 -16.72 -8.61
CA THR A 201 1.99 -15.45 -8.65
C THR A 201 2.95 -14.35 -8.24
N LEU A 202 3.06 -13.29 -9.04
CA LEU A 202 3.73 -12.09 -8.60
C LEU A 202 2.89 -11.48 -7.47
N PRO A 203 3.44 -11.30 -6.26
CA PRO A 203 2.66 -10.90 -5.11
C PRO A 203 1.95 -9.56 -5.36
N PRO A 204 0.66 -9.43 -5.00
CA PRO A 204 -0.15 -8.22 -5.25
C PRO A 204 0.31 -7.01 -4.42
N THR A 205 1.16 -7.23 -3.42
CA THR A 205 1.77 -6.19 -2.57
C THR A 205 2.88 -5.45 -3.31
N TYR A 206 2.46 -4.62 -4.26
CA TYR A 206 3.32 -3.61 -4.87
C TYR A 206 3.32 -2.28 -4.06
N TRP A 207 2.72 -2.25 -2.87
CA TRP A 207 2.61 -1.06 -2.02
C TRP A 207 3.79 -0.85 -1.09
N GLN A 208 4.72 0.03 -1.50
CA GLN A 208 5.09 1.20 -0.73
C GLN A 208 5.31 2.35 -1.71
N THR A 209 4.21 3.00 -2.10
CA THR A 209 4.14 4.22 -2.93
C THR A 209 4.73 5.48 -2.26
N GLY A 210 5.57 5.31 -1.23
CA GLY A 210 6.31 6.41 -0.62
C GLY A 210 7.66 6.58 -1.30
N ASP A 211 8.56 5.62 -1.13
CA ASP A 211 9.91 5.67 -1.71
C ASP A 211 10.46 4.25 -1.77
N ALA A 212 10.07 3.51 -2.82
CA ALA A 212 10.65 2.22 -3.12
C ALA A 212 12.11 2.42 -3.52
N ASN A 213 13.03 1.75 -2.82
CA ASN A 213 14.46 1.75 -3.14
C ASN A 213 14.64 1.45 -4.64
N SER A 214 15.35 2.32 -5.37
CA SER A 214 15.44 2.30 -6.83
C SER A 214 15.92 0.95 -7.38
N ILE A 215 16.74 0.22 -6.61
CA ILE A 215 17.22 -1.11 -6.96
C ILE A 215 16.09 -2.14 -6.96
N VAL A 216 15.18 -2.08 -5.98
CA VAL A 216 13.99 -2.93 -5.94
C VAL A 216 13.11 -2.67 -7.16
N THR A 217 12.89 -1.40 -7.51
CA THR A 217 12.12 -1.01 -8.70
C THR A 217 12.76 -1.54 -9.98
N ARG A 218 14.09 -1.39 -10.12
CA ARG A 218 14.86 -1.91 -11.27
C ARG A 218 14.74 -3.44 -11.40
N LEU A 219 15.02 -4.18 -10.33
CA LEU A 219 14.97 -5.65 -10.34
C LEU A 219 13.55 -6.17 -10.59
N ARG A 220 12.52 -5.47 -10.11
CA ARG A 220 11.12 -5.78 -10.45
C ARG A 220 10.84 -5.60 -11.94
N ALA A 221 11.31 -4.51 -12.55
CA ALA A 221 11.16 -4.29 -13.99
C ALA A 221 11.88 -5.37 -14.80
N GLU A 222 13.08 -5.77 -14.38
CA GLU A 222 13.83 -6.88 -14.98
C GLU A 222 13.05 -8.20 -14.90
N LEU A 223 12.49 -8.53 -13.73
CA LEU A 223 11.66 -9.72 -13.55
C LEU A 223 10.41 -9.68 -14.45
N LEU A 224 9.73 -8.54 -14.52
CA LEU A 224 8.54 -8.38 -15.37
C LEU A 224 8.86 -8.63 -16.84
N LEU A 225 9.96 -8.10 -17.36
CA LEU A 225 10.38 -8.35 -18.75
C LEU A 225 10.70 -9.83 -19.00
N LEU A 226 11.22 -10.55 -18.01
CA LEU A 226 11.45 -12.00 -18.14
C LEU A 226 10.16 -12.82 -18.15
N VAL A 227 9.18 -12.47 -17.31
CA VAL A 227 7.99 -13.30 -17.09
C VAL A 227 6.81 -12.93 -17.99
N LEU A 228 6.72 -11.68 -18.45
CA LEU A 228 5.62 -11.22 -19.30
C LEU A 228 5.45 -12.04 -20.58
N PRO A 229 6.50 -12.40 -21.33
CA PRO A 229 6.35 -13.26 -22.50
C PRO A 229 5.69 -14.60 -22.18
N ARG A 230 5.94 -15.16 -20.98
CA ARG A 230 5.27 -16.38 -20.50
C ARG A 230 3.80 -16.15 -20.19
N ILE A 231 3.48 -15.05 -19.51
CA ILE A 231 2.11 -14.66 -19.18
C ILE A 231 1.28 -14.41 -20.45
N LEU A 232 1.90 -13.84 -21.47
CA LEU A 232 1.28 -13.53 -22.75
C LEU A 232 1.30 -14.70 -23.75
N GLU A 233 1.97 -15.80 -23.40
CA GLU A 233 2.20 -16.99 -24.24
C GLU A 233 2.89 -16.68 -25.58
N VAL A 234 3.88 -15.79 -25.57
CA VAL A 234 4.64 -15.34 -26.74
C VAL A 234 6.16 -15.47 -26.56
N GLU A 235 6.61 -16.30 -25.60
CA GLU A 235 8.04 -16.47 -25.27
C GLU A 235 8.95 -16.69 -26.48
N GLN A 236 8.49 -17.50 -27.44
CA GLN A 236 9.27 -17.86 -28.62
C GLN A 236 9.10 -16.90 -29.79
N THR A 237 7.97 -16.18 -29.86
CA THR A 237 7.60 -15.38 -31.04
C THR A 237 7.94 -13.92 -30.87
N ASP A 238 7.73 -13.38 -29.66
CA ASP A 238 7.81 -11.94 -29.41
C ASP A 238 8.44 -11.64 -28.04
N PRO A 239 9.72 -12.00 -27.82
CA PRO A 239 10.44 -11.63 -26.61
C PRO A 239 10.63 -10.09 -26.52
N PRO A 240 10.97 -9.56 -25.34
CA PRO A 240 11.31 -8.14 -25.19
C PRO A 240 12.58 -7.80 -25.97
N LYS A 241 12.64 -6.57 -26.50
CA LYS A 241 13.82 -6.05 -27.18
C LYS A 241 14.84 -5.52 -26.15
N ASN A 242 16.10 -5.45 -26.57
CA ASN A 242 17.16 -4.88 -25.72
C ASN A 242 16.83 -3.42 -25.35
N GLY A 243 16.82 -3.13 -24.05
CA GLY A 243 16.51 -1.79 -23.51
C GLY A 243 15.03 -1.41 -23.54
N GLU A 244 14.13 -2.33 -23.91
CA GLU A 244 12.68 -2.09 -23.90
C GLU A 244 12.17 -2.02 -22.45
N THR A 245 11.35 -1.01 -22.14
CA THR A 245 10.71 -0.94 -20.82
C THR A 245 9.49 -1.87 -20.77
N VAL A 246 9.00 -2.15 -19.55
CA VAL A 246 7.77 -2.95 -19.37
C VAL A 246 6.58 -2.33 -20.10
N GLU A 247 6.47 -1.00 -20.06
CA GLU A 247 5.41 -0.25 -20.74
C GLU A 247 5.53 -0.37 -22.26
N ASP A 248 6.72 -0.14 -22.81
CA ASP A 248 6.98 -0.26 -24.24
C ASP A 248 6.68 -1.67 -24.75
N TYR A 249 7.06 -2.70 -24.00
CA TYR A 249 6.78 -4.10 -24.33
C TYR A 249 5.28 -4.36 -24.43
N LEU A 250 4.50 -3.93 -23.43
CA LEU A 250 3.04 -4.12 -23.41
C LEU A 250 2.34 -3.32 -24.52
N MET A 251 2.79 -2.09 -24.80
CA MET A 251 2.27 -1.30 -25.92
C MET A 251 2.53 -1.99 -27.26
N ARG A 252 3.75 -2.53 -27.45
CA ARG A 252 4.10 -3.29 -28.66
C ARG A 252 3.26 -4.56 -28.80
N MET A 253 3.04 -5.31 -27.72
CA MET A 253 2.21 -6.53 -27.73
C MET A 253 0.76 -6.24 -28.07
N ARG A 254 0.22 -5.13 -27.57
CA ARG A 254 -1.11 -4.64 -27.95
C ARG A 254 -1.21 -4.29 -29.43
N ALA A 255 -0.24 -3.54 -29.97
CA ALA A 255 -0.22 -3.21 -31.39
C ALA A 255 -0.10 -4.46 -32.26
N ALA A 256 0.75 -5.41 -31.88
CA ALA A 256 0.91 -6.69 -32.56
C ALA A 256 -0.39 -7.52 -32.51
N ALA A 257 -1.06 -7.59 -31.37
CA ALA A 257 -2.32 -8.29 -31.17
C ALA A 257 -3.43 -7.72 -32.07
N ILE A 258 -3.56 -6.39 -32.13
CA ILE A 258 -4.51 -5.72 -33.01
C ILE A 258 -4.20 -6.01 -34.49
N GLY A 259 -2.93 -5.86 -34.90
CA GLY A 259 -2.49 -6.09 -36.28
C GLY A 259 -2.70 -7.54 -36.74
N ARG A 260 -2.47 -8.52 -35.86
CA ARG A 260 -2.66 -9.95 -36.12
C ARG A 260 -4.11 -10.42 -35.92
N ARG A 261 -4.99 -9.55 -35.42
CA ARG A 261 -6.34 -9.89 -34.93
C ARG A 261 -6.32 -11.01 -33.87
N ASP A 262 -5.25 -11.06 -33.08
CA ASP A 262 -5.11 -11.98 -31.95
C ASP A 262 -5.72 -11.35 -30.69
N PHE A 263 -7.02 -11.55 -30.55
CA PHE A 263 -7.80 -10.93 -29.48
C PHE A 263 -7.57 -11.56 -28.11
N GLU A 264 -7.07 -12.80 -28.05
CA GLU A 264 -6.67 -13.45 -26.81
C GLU A 264 -5.36 -12.86 -26.28
N LEU A 265 -4.37 -12.62 -27.18
CA LEU A 265 -3.17 -11.86 -26.81
C LEU A 265 -3.52 -10.45 -26.34
N LEU A 266 -4.45 -9.76 -27.02
CA LEU A 266 -4.90 -8.43 -26.61
C LEU A 266 -5.51 -8.45 -25.19
N SER A 267 -6.35 -9.46 -24.90
CA SER A 267 -6.97 -9.68 -23.59
C SER A 267 -5.94 -9.87 -22.49
N ARG A 268 -4.96 -10.76 -22.71
CA ARG A 268 -3.88 -11.02 -21.75
C ARG A 268 -3.02 -9.78 -21.52
N THR A 269 -2.69 -9.06 -22.59
CA THR A 269 -1.87 -7.85 -22.54
C THR A 269 -2.52 -6.75 -21.72
N ILE A 270 -3.80 -6.44 -21.97
CA ILE A 270 -4.52 -5.39 -21.23
C ILE A 270 -4.75 -5.81 -19.78
N SER A 271 -5.04 -7.10 -19.52
CA SER A 271 -5.19 -7.61 -18.16
C SER A 271 -3.88 -7.50 -17.38
N ALA A 272 -2.75 -7.87 -18.00
CA ALA A 272 -1.44 -7.76 -17.37
C ALA A 272 -1.07 -6.29 -17.08
N ALA A 273 -1.28 -5.39 -18.05
CA ALA A 273 -1.05 -3.96 -17.88
C ALA A 273 -1.91 -3.38 -16.74
N ARG A 274 -3.15 -3.85 -16.57
CA ARG A 274 -4.06 -3.38 -15.52
C ARG A 274 -3.56 -3.79 -14.16
N GLU A 275 -3.18 -5.05 -13.98
CA GLU A 275 -2.64 -5.54 -12.72
C GLU A 275 -1.37 -4.78 -12.35
N ILE A 276 -0.43 -4.60 -13.29
CA ILE A 276 0.80 -3.80 -13.06
C ILE A 276 0.44 -2.36 -12.66
N SER A 277 -0.46 -1.71 -13.40
CA SER A 277 -0.83 -0.31 -13.15
C SER A 277 -1.56 -0.14 -11.82
N SER A 278 -2.53 -1.01 -11.52
CA SER A 278 -3.23 -1.05 -10.24
C SER A 278 -2.26 -1.21 -9.09
N SER A 279 -1.20 -1.99 -9.29
CA SER A 279 -0.18 -2.24 -8.28
C SER A 279 0.74 -1.03 -8.00
N ILE A 280 0.86 -0.10 -8.95
CA ILE A 280 1.68 1.11 -8.82
C ILE A 280 0.88 2.28 -8.22
N ALA A 281 -0.38 2.48 -8.61
CA ALA A 281 -1.13 3.71 -8.28
C ALA A 281 -2.05 3.66 -7.04
N GLY A 282 -2.73 2.55 -6.77
CA GLY A 282 -3.45 2.29 -5.52
C GLY A 282 -4.37 1.10 -5.68
N PRO A 283 -4.80 0.40 -4.62
CA PRO A 283 -6.02 -0.38 -4.70
C PRO A 283 -7.14 0.54 -5.21
N GLY A 284 -7.73 0.22 -6.37
CA GLY A 284 -8.78 1.03 -6.99
C GLY A 284 -8.28 2.21 -7.85
N GLN A 285 -6.98 2.46 -7.95
CA GLN A 285 -6.41 3.44 -8.89
C GLN A 285 -5.60 2.70 -9.95
N SER A 286 -6.14 2.61 -11.17
CA SER A 286 -5.39 2.12 -12.33
C SER A 286 -5.26 3.25 -13.34
N LEU A 287 -4.03 3.56 -13.75
CA LEU A 287 -3.71 4.56 -14.76
C LEU A 287 -4.24 4.17 -16.15
N ILE A 288 -4.62 2.89 -16.33
CA ILE A 288 -5.19 2.38 -17.58
C ILE A 288 -6.67 1.95 -17.45
N SER A 289 -7.38 2.47 -16.44
CA SER A 289 -8.78 2.11 -16.17
C SER A 289 -9.70 2.29 -17.39
N GLN A 290 -9.46 3.35 -18.19
CA GLN A 290 -10.23 3.63 -19.39
C GLN A 290 -9.97 2.58 -20.48
N ASP A 291 -8.70 2.29 -20.79
CA ASP A 291 -8.31 1.25 -21.76
C ASP A 291 -8.94 -0.11 -21.45
N TYR A 292 -8.92 -0.51 -20.17
CA TYR A 292 -9.54 -1.76 -19.74
C TYR A 292 -11.06 -1.72 -19.89
N THR A 293 -11.71 -0.60 -19.56
CA THR A 293 -13.17 -0.44 -19.68
C THR A 293 -13.61 -0.54 -21.14
N SER A 294 -12.92 0.17 -22.04
CA SER A 294 -13.20 0.15 -23.48
C SER A 294 -13.03 -1.26 -24.06
N PHE A 295 -11.97 -1.96 -23.64
CA PHE A 295 -11.75 -3.37 -23.98
C PHE A 295 -12.88 -4.29 -23.49
N LEU A 296 -13.37 -4.10 -22.26
CA LEU A 296 -14.47 -4.91 -21.73
C LEU A 296 -15.76 -4.75 -22.54
N TYR A 297 -16.11 -3.52 -22.94
CA TYR A 297 -17.26 -3.29 -23.81
C TYR A 297 -17.11 -3.97 -25.17
N TRP A 298 -15.92 -3.90 -25.77
CA TRP A 298 -15.66 -4.59 -27.03
C TRP A 298 -15.79 -6.11 -26.89
N ARG A 299 -15.25 -6.70 -25.82
CA ARG A 299 -15.38 -8.14 -25.53
C ARG A 299 -16.84 -8.55 -25.27
N GLU A 300 -17.59 -7.71 -24.57
CA GLU A 300 -19.04 -7.88 -24.38
C GLU A 300 -19.77 -7.92 -25.73
N GLY A 301 -19.43 -7.01 -26.64
CA GLY A 301 -19.97 -6.98 -28.01
C GLY A 301 -19.70 -8.28 -28.77
N GLN A 302 -18.45 -8.77 -28.76
CA GLN A 302 -18.12 -10.04 -29.40
C GLN A 302 -18.91 -11.22 -28.83
N ASN A 303 -19.03 -11.29 -27.50
CA ASN A 303 -19.74 -12.38 -26.84
C ASN A 303 -21.24 -12.35 -27.16
N ALA A 304 -21.86 -11.17 -27.17
CA ALA A 304 -23.26 -10.99 -27.54
C ALA A 304 -23.49 -11.38 -29.01
N GLU A 305 -22.61 -10.97 -29.91
CA GLU A 305 -22.68 -11.30 -31.32
C GLU A 305 -22.56 -12.81 -31.57
N ARG A 306 -21.59 -13.49 -30.93
CA ARG A 306 -21.47 -14.96 -30.98
C ARG A 306 -22.72 -15.67 -30.43
N ALA A 307 -23.39 -15.06 -29.45
CA ALA A 307 -24.64 -15.55 -28.89
C ALA A 307 -25.89 -15.14 -29.72
N LYS A 308 -25.71 -14.54 -30.91
CA LYS A 308 -26.78 -14.04 -31.78
C LYS A 308 -27.69 -12.99 -31.12
N ARG A 309 -27.15 -12.25 -30.16
CA ARG A 309 -27.80 -11.15 -29.42
C ARG A 309 -27.36 -9.82 -30.01
N PHE A 310 -27.89 -9.49 -31.18
CA PHE A 310 -27.38 -8.40 -32.03
C PHE A 310 -27.68 -6.99 -31.48
N PHE A 311 -28.79 -6.82 -30.74
CA PHE A 311 -29.09 -5.57 -30.03
C PHE A 311 -28.00 -5.27 -28.98
N GLU A 312 -27.68 -6.24 -28.13
CA GLU A 312 -26.66 -6.11 -27.10
C GLU A 312 -25.26 -5.96 -27.70
N ALA A 313 -24.98 -6.67 -28.79
CA ALA A 313 -23.73 -6.53 -29.53
C ALA A 313 -23.53 -5.10 -30.06
N ALA A 314 -24.54 -4.55 -30.75
CA ALA A 314 -24.51 -3.19 -31.28
C ALA A 314 -24.34 -2.15 -30.15
N LEU A 315 -25.05 -2.33 -29.03
CA LEU A 315 -24.94 -1.45 -27.88
C LEU A 315 -23.54 -1.47 -27.26
N ALA A 316 -22.97 -2.66 -27.04
CA ALA A 316 -21.65 -2.83 -26.45
C ALA A 316 -20.53 -2.32 -27.37
N TYR A 317 -20.59 -2.59 -28.68
CA TYR A 317 -19.65 -2.03 -29.65
C TYR A 317 -19.68 -0.50 -29.70
N ARG A 318 -20.86 0.11 -29.62
CA ARG A 318 -20.97 1.58 -29.58
C ARG A 318 -20.44 2.18 -28.29
N ARG A 319 -20.61 1.51 -27.15
CA ARG A 319 -19.96 1.92 -25.89
C ARG A 319 -18.44 1.82 -25.96
N ALA A 320 -17.93 0.77 -26.60
CA ALA A 320 -16.49 0.64 -26.85
C ALA A 320 -15.98 1.79 -27.72
N LEU A 321 -16.74 2.24 -28.73
CA LEU A 321 -16.39 3.40 -29.56
C LEU A 321 -16.52 4.73 -28.82
N SER A 322 -17.56 4.94 -28.00
CA SER A 322 -17.74 6.17 -27.24
C SER A 322 -16.69 6.36 -26.15
N SER A 323 -16.07 5.25 -25.71
CA SER A 323 -14.94 5.23 -24.80
C SER A 323 -13.63 4.89 -25.51
N ALA A 324 -13.56 5.00 -26.85
CA ALA A 324 -12.44 4.50 -27.62
C ALA A 324 -11.11 5.07 -27.13
N THR A 325 -10.17 4.16 -26.89
CA THR A 325 -8.77 4.45 -26.71
C THR A 325 -7.99 3.66 -27.75
N SER A 326 -6.65 3.76 -27.76
CA SER A 326 -5.82 2.90 -28.61
C SER A 326 -5.89 1.41 -28.23
N ALA A 327 -6.76 1.01 -27.28
CA ALA A 327 -6.89 -0.35 -26.73
C ALA A 327 -7.85 -1.22 -27.50
N VAL A 328 -8.75 -0.59 -28.25
CA VAL A 328 -9.81 -1.26 -28.97
C VAL A 328 -9.58 -1.14 -30.47
N PRO A 329 -9.83 -2.19 -31.26
CA PRO A 329 -9.66 -2.15 -32.70
C PRO A 329 -10.84 -1.40 -33.35
N VAL A 330 -10.77 -0.07 -33.40
CA VAL A 330 -11.86 0.82 -33.83
C VAL A 330 -12.37 0.45 -35.23
N GLU A 331 -11.48 0.18 -36.18
CA GLU A 331 -11.85 -0.18 -37.56
C GLU A 331 -12.62 -1.50 -37.60
N PHE A 332 -12.21 -2.47 -36.78
CA PHE A 332 -12.91 -3.76 -36.69
C PHE A 332 -14.30 -3.59 -36.06
N ILE A 333 -14.42 -2.76 -35.03
CA ILE A 333 -15.71 -2.46 -34.40
C ILE A 333 -16.65 -1.79 -35.40
N GLY A 334 -16.16 -0.83 -36.20
CA GLY A 334 -16.93 -0.21 -37.27
C GLY A 334 -17.45 -1.23 -38.28
N GLN A 335 -16.58 -2.11 -38.78
CA GLN A 335 -16.97 -3.17 -39.72
C GLN A 335 -18.04 -4.12 -39.16
N ARG A 336 -17.98 -4.46 -37.86
CA ARG A 336 -19.02 -5.29 -37.23
C ARG A 336 -20.33 -4.53 -37.07
N LEU A 337 -20.29 -3.25 -36.71
CA LEU A 337 -21.49 -2.42 -36.62
C LEU A 337 -22.18 -2.27 -37.97
N ASP A 338 -21.43 -2.02 -39.05
CA ASP A 338 -21.98 -1.94 -40.41
C ASP A 338 -22.63 -3.27 -40.84
N ALA A 339 -22.01 -4.40 -40.48
CA ALA A 339 -22.59 -5.72 -40.74
C ALA A 339 -23.90 -5.94 -39.97
N ILE A 340 -23.93 -5.59 -38.67
CA ILE A 340 -25.15 -5.69 -37.84
C ILE A 340 -26.24 -4.76 -38.37
N GLU A 341 -25.92 -3.53 -38.79
CA GLU A 341 -26.91 -2.61 -39.36
C GLU A 341 -27.57 -3.18 -40.63
N LYS A 342 -26.77 -3.84 -41.48
CA LYS A 342 -27.26 -4.45 -42.71
C LYS A 342 -28.07 -5.73 -42.47
N GLU A 343 -27.61 -6.60 -41.57
CA GLU A 343 -28.18 -7.93 -41.33
C GLU A 343 -29.34 -7.90 -40.31
N HIS A 344 -29.30 -6.95 -39.37
CA HIS A 344 -30.20 -6.82 -38.21
C HIS A 344 -30.60 -5.35 -37.96
N PRO A 345 -31.28 -4.69 -38.92
CA PRO A 345 -31.52 -3.24 -38.89
C PRO A 345 -32.48 -2.78 -37.78
N ASP A 346 -33.37 -3.66 -37.30
CA ASP A 346 -34.30 -3.32 -36.21
C ASP A 346 -33.56 -3.30 -34.86
N GLU A 347 -32.75 -4.33 -34.57
CA GLU A 347 -31.91 -4.41 -33.39
C GLU A 347 -30.89 -3.28 -33.33
N PHE A 348 -30.29 -2.92 -34.47
CA PHE A 348 -29.35 -1.81 -34.58
C PHE A 348 -30.02 -0.45 -34.27
N ARG A 349 -31.23 -0.21 -34.80
CA ARG A 349 -32.01 1.01 -34.51
C ARG A 349 -32.40 1.08 -33.03
N GLN A 350 -32.86 -0.01 -32.43
CA GLN A 350 -33.18 -0.05 -31.01
C GLN A 350 -31.96 0.29 -30.14
N ALA A 351 -30.78 -0.27 -30.46
CA ALA A 351 -29.54 0.06 -29.75
C ALA A 351 -29.17 1.54 -29.88
N THR A 352 -29.45 2.14 -31.05
CA THR A 352 -29.28 3.57 -31.32
C THR A 352 -30.15 4.45 -30.44
N ASP A 353 -31.43 4.09 -30.32
CA ASP A 353 -32.38 4.87 -29.53
C ASP A 353 -32.04 4.79 -28.04
N VAL A 354 -31.60 3.63 -27.53
CA VAL A 354 -31.15 3.48 -26.15
C VAL A 354 -29.91 4.33 -25.86
N MET A 355 -28.90 4.30 -26.75
CA MET A 355 -27.71 5.15 -26.66
C MET A 355 -28.04 6.66 -26.65
N ARG A 356 -29.08 7.09 -27.38
CA ARG A 356 -29.49 8.50 -27.43
C ARG A 356 -30.21 8.94 -26.16
N ARG A 357 -30.94 8.03 -25.50
CA ARG A 357 -31.74 8.32 -24.30
C ARG A 357 -30.94 8.28 -23.00
N TYR A 358 -29.85 7.52 -22.95
CA TYR A 358 -28.96 7.45 -21.80
C TYR A 358 -27.67 8.20 -22.11
N ASP A 359 -27.41 9.28 -21.36
CA ASP A 359 -26.10 9.92 -21.34
C ASP A 359 -25.09 8.85 -20.85
N GLY A 360 -24.14 8.46 -21.71
CA GLY A 360 -23.50 7.13 -21.72
C GLY A 360 -22.57 6.76 -20.55
N ARG A 361 -22.83 7.24 -19.32
CA ARG A 361 -21.95 7.10 -18.15
C ARG A 361 -22.36 6.01 -17.14
N ASP A 362 -23.60 5.51 -17.17
CA ASP A 362 -24.16 4.78 -16.01
C ASP A 362 -24.27 3.26 -16.13
N ILE A 363 -23.70 2.63 -17.16
CA ILE A 363 -23.75 1.16 -17.30
C ILE A 363 -22.33 0.61 -17.38
N ALA A 364 -21.71 0.44 -16.21
CA ALA A 364 -20.40 -0.20 -16.10
C ALA A 364 -20.44 -1.62 -16.68
N PRO A 365 -19.43 -2.04 -17.46
CA PRO A 365 -19.36 -3.39 -17.98
C PRO A 365 -19.23 -4.37 -16.82
N ARG A 366 -19.74 -5.59 -16.98
CA ARG A 366 -19.56 -6.63 -15.95
C ARG A 366 -18.08 -6.89 -15.75
N ALA A 367 -17.58 -6.57 -14.56
CA ALA A 367 -16.23 -6.92 -14.17
C ALA A 367 -16.13 -8.43 -14.09
N TYR A 368 -15.30 -9.03 -14.94
CA TYR A 368 -14.94 -10.43 -14.80
C TYR A 368 -13.96 -10.52 -13.63
N GLY A 369 -14.30 -11.33 -12.63
CA GLY A 369 -13.48 -11.53 -11.44
C GLY A 369 -12.08 -11.96 -11.85
N THR A 370 -11.12 -11.06 -11.71
CA THR A 370 -9.70 -11.33 -11.91
C THR A 370 -9.14 -11.73 -10.56
N PRO A 371 -8.56 -12.94 -10.41
CA PRO A 371 -7.81 -13.29 -9.21
C PRO A 371 -6.74 -12.23 -8.97
N SER A 372 -6.57 -11.78 -7.73
CA SER A 372 -5.58 -10.76 -7.39
C SER A 372 -4.16 -11.23 -7.74
N GLY A 373 -3.40 -10.40 -8.46
CA GLY A 373 -1.99 -10.62 -8.80
C GLY A 373 -1.75 -11.26 -10.17
N LEU A 374 -0.61 -10.94 -10.78
CA LEU A 374 -0.18 -11.50 -12.07
C LEU A 374 0.25 -12.95 -11.89
N ARG A 375 -0.51 -13.88 -12.48
CA ARG A 375 -0.16 -15.30 -12.50
C ARG A 375 0.81 -15.60 -13.64
N ILE A 376 1.94 -16.18 -13.29
CA ILE A 376 2.94 -16.73 -14.21
C ILE A 376 2.61 -18.22 -14.38
N PRO A 377 2.20 -18.66 -15.59
CA PRO A 377 1.96 -20.08 -15.82
C PRO A 377 3.28 -20.88 -15.71
N GLY A 378 3.17 -22.18 -15.44
CA GLY A 378 4.32 -23.07 -15.50
C GLY A 378 4.89 -23.14 -16.92
N ALA A 379 6.13 -23.59 -17.07
CA ALA A 379 6.73 -23.76 -18.39
C ALA A 379 5.88 -24.74 -19.21
N SER A 380 5.55 -24.35 -20.46
CA SER A 380 4.88 -25.26 -21.38
C SER A 380 5.74 -26.50 -21.61
N PRO A 381 5.18 -27.73 -21.53
CA PRO A 381 5.96 -28.92 -21.81
C PRO A 381 6.52 -28.80 -23.23
N SER A 382 7.85 -28.95 -23.37
CA SER A 382 8.46 -29.03 -24.71
C SER A 382 7.76 -30.13 -25.49
N PRO A 383 7.40 -29.91 -26.77
CA PRO A 383 6.80 -30.96 -27.58
C PRO A 383 7.75 -32.14 -27.56
N THR A 384 7.29 -33.26 -27.00
CA THR A 384 8.05 -34.50 -27.03
C THR A 384 8.31 -34.81 -28.50
N PRO A 385 9.57 -34.98 -28.95
CA PRO A 385 9.82 -35.34 -30.33
C PRO A 385 9.03 -36.61 -30.62
N LEU A 386 8.14 -36.53 -31.62
CA LEU A 386 7.37 -37.68 -32.10
C LEU A 386 8.35 -38.83 -32.30
N ARG A 387 8.20 -39.86 -31.46
CA ARG A 387 8.97 -41.09 -31.53
C ARG A 387 8.85 -41.62 -32.95
N THR A 388 9.91 -41.48 -33.73
CA THR A 388 10.02 -42.03 -35.07
C THR A 388 9.69 -43.52 -34.96
N ALA A 389 8.72 -43.97 -35.75
CA ALA A 389 8.35 -45.38 -35.80
C ALA A 389 9.61 -46.20 -36.13
N PRO A 390 9.83 -47.35 -35.45
CA PRO A 390 10.96 -48.20 -35.75
C PRO A 390 10.85 -48.70 -37.20
N PRO A 391 11.99 -48.84 -37.91
CA PRO A 391 11.98 -49.29 -39.30
C PRO A 391 11.38 -50.68 -39.38
N THR A 392 10.37 -50.82 -40.25
CA THR A 392 9.76 -52.08 -40.63
C THR A 392 10.84 -53.02 -41.12
N ALA A 393 11.07 -54.13 -40.40
CA ALA A 393 11.99 -55.17 -40.84
C ALA A 393 11.50 -55.74 -42.17
N SER A 394 12.35 -55.64 -43.19
CA SER A 394 12.13 -56.23 -44.51
C SER A 394 12.15 -57.75 -44.38
N VAL A 395 11.01 -58.38 -44.67
CA VAL A 395 10.95 -59.82 -44.94
C VAL A 395 11.54 -60.02 -46.34
N THR A 396 12.63 -60.78 -46.43
CA THR A 396 13.15 -61.30 -47.71
C THR A 396 12.86 -62.81 -47.78
N PRO A 397 12.66 -63.34 -49.00
CA PRO A 397 11.92 -64.58 -49.27
C PRO A 397 12.65 -65.88 -48.92
#